data_AF-A0A813F892-F1
#
_entry.id   AF-A0A813F892-F1
#
_cell.length_a   1.000
_cell.length_b   1.000
_cell.length_c   1.000
_cell.angle_alpha   90.00
_cell.angle_beta   90.00
_cell.angle_gamma   90.00
#
_symmetry.space_group_name_H-M   'P 1'
#
loop_
_entity.id
_entity.type
_entity.pdbx_description
1 polymer ?
#
loop_
_entity_poly.entity_id
_entity_poly.type
_entity_poly.pdbx_seq_one_letter_code
_entity_poly.pdbx_strand_id
1 'polypeptide(L)' 'MAEVAAAEVPQAEKDELFCAYAAMILKDSELELSEENLNKLIKASGGSIDSFFPSLFAKMLVGKVVEEEEEDVDFDLFG' A
#
# COMPACT_ATOMS: atom_id res chain seq x y z
N MET A 1 0.61 -8.78 -22.25
CA MET A 1 0.54 -8.81 -20.78
C MET A 1 0.74 -10.26 -20.39
N ALA A 2 1.79 -10.57 -19.62
CA ALA A 2 2.01 -11.93 -19.15
C ALA A 2 0.93 -12.23 -18.10
N GLU A 3 -0.01 -13.11 -18.44
CA GLU A 3 -1.03 -13.61 -17.53
C GLU A 3 -0.34 -14.54 -16.54
N VAL A 4 0.11 -13.99 -15.41
CA VAL A 4 0.45 -14.80 -14.24
C VAL A 4 -0.87 -14.99 -13.49
N ALA A 5 -1.35 -16.22 -13.42
CA ALA A 5 -2.53 -16.52 -12.63
C ALA A 5 -2.25 -16.10 -11.18
N ALA A 6 -3.18 -15.37 -10.54
CA ALA A 6 -3.02 -14.91 -9.15
C ALA A 6 -2.72 -16.05 -8.14
N ALA A 7 -2.93 -17.31 -8.54
CA ALA A 7 -2.54 -18.50 -7.82
C ALA A 7 -1.00 -18.70 -7.73
N GLU A 8 -0.23 -18.28 -8.74
CA GLU A 8 1.24 -18.49 -8.81
C GLU A 8 2.05 -17.42 -8.08
N VAL A 9 1.43 -16.31 -7.65
CA VAL A 9 2.13 -15.29 -6.87
C VAL A 9 2.50 -15.86 -5.50
N PRO A 10 3.79 -15.87 -5.11
CA PRO A 10 4.25 -16.29 -3.79
C PRO A 10 3.51 -15.55 -2.67
N GLN A 11 3.31 -16.22 -1.53
CA GLN A 11 2.59 -15.62 -0.41
C GLN A 11 3.24 -14.33 0.08
N ALA A 12 4.58 -14.25 0.09
CA ALA A 12 5.30 -13.04 0.48
C ALA A 12 4.98 -11.85 -0.44
N GLU A 13 4.92 -12.05 -1.76
CA GLU A 13 4.52 -11.01 -2.71
C GLU A 13 3.04 -10.64 -2.54
N LYS A 14 2.16 -11.60 -2.23
CA LYS A 14 0.75 -11.30 -1.90
C LYS A 14 0.64 -10.43 -0.66
N ASP A 15 1.40 -10.72 0.38
CA ASP A 15 1.38 -9.97 1.64
C ASP A 15 1.84 -8.52 1.42
N GLU A 16 2.91 -8.33 0.65
CA GLU A 16 3.38 -7.00 0.23
C GLU A 16 2.33 -6.24 -0.59
N LEU A 17 1.70 -6.91 -1.57
CA LEU A 17 0.65 -6.31 -2.40
C LEU A 17 -0.58 -5.93 -1.57
N PHE A 18 -1.04 -6.80 -0.66
CA PHE A 18 -2.16 -6.50 0.22
C PHE A 18 -1.88 -5.27 1.09
N CYS A 19 -0.70 -5.17 1.68
CA CYS A 19 -0.30 -4.01 2.47
C CYS A 19 -0.19 -2.73 1.63
N ALA A 20 0.40 -2.80 0.43
CA ALA A 20 0.55 -1.65 -0.45
C ALA A 20 -0.81 -1.11 -0.93
N TYR A 21 -1.72 -1.98 -1.37
CA TYR A 21 -3.06 -1.57 -1.80
C TYR A 21 -3.90 -1.07 -0.64
N ALA A 22 -3.87 -1.74 0.52
CA ALA A 22 -4.59 -1.27 1.70
C ALA A 22 -4.09 0.11 2.13
N ALA A 23 -2.78 0.37 2.04
CA ALA A 23 -2.21 1.66 2.36
C ALA A 23 -2.68 2.78 1.40
N MET A 24 -2.72 2.52 0.10
CA MET A 24 -3.25 3.48 -0.88
C MET A 24 -4.74 3.77 -0.64
N ILE A 25 -5.54 2.73 -0.37
CA ILE A 25 -6.98 2.89 -0.08
C ILE A 25 -7.19 3.74 1.18
N LEU A 26 -6.39 3.53 2.23
CA LEU A 26 -6.46 4.34 3.44
C LEU A 26 -6.10 5.79 3.16
N LYS A 27 -5.05 6.04 2.36
CA LYS A 27 -4.67 7.40 1.94
C LYS A 27 -5.80 8.07 1.14
N ASP A 28 -6.35 7.39 0.14
CA ASP A 28 -7.45 7.91 -0.70
C ASP A 28 -8.75 8.17 0.11
N SER A 29 -8.94 7.42 1.19
CA SER A 29 -10.09 7.56 2.09
C SER A 29 -9.84 8.55 3.23
N GLU A 30 -8.69 9.23 3.25
CA GLU A 30 -8.24 10.13 4.33
C GLU A 30 -8.28 9.47 5.72
N LEU A 31 -8.06 8.15 5.77
CA LEU A 31 -8.02 7.36 7.00
C LEU A 31 -6.57 7.19 7.46
N GLU A 32 -6.41 7.04 8.78
CA GLU A 32 -5.08 6.86 9.38
C GLU A 32 -4.43 5.55 8.90
N LEU A 33 -3.17 5.67 8.45
CA LEU A 33 -2.28 4.57 8.11
C LEU A 33 -1.75 3.87 9.38
N SER A 34 -2.63 3.11 10.02
CA SER A 34 -2.32 2.30 11.21
C SER A 34 -2.33 0.81 10.91
N GLU A 35 -1.60 0.03 11.71
CA GLU A 35 -1.58 -1.44 11.62
C GLU A 35 -3.00 -2.04 11.75
N GLU A 36 -3.84 -1.47 12.61
CA GLU A 36 -5.22 -1.93 12.79
C GLU A 36 -6.06 -1.70 11.53
N ASN A 37 -5.93 -0.53 10.89
CA ASN A 37 -6.72 -0.19 9.71
C ASN A 37 -6.28 -1.02 8.49
N LEU A 38 -4.97 -1.25 8.34
CA LEU A 38 -4.42 -2.15 7.33
C LEU A 38 -4.98 -3.58 7.52
N ASN A 39 -4.90 -4.12 8.74
CA ASN A 39 -5.42 -5.46 9.04
C ASN A 39 -6.95 -5.56 8.82
N LYS A 40 -7.72 -4.52 9.13
CA LYS A 40 -9.17 -4.48 8.89
C LYS A 40 -9.48 -4.56 7.40
N LEU A 41 -8.81 -3.76 6.57
CA LEU A 41 -8.99 -3.77 5.11
C LEU A 41 -8.64 -5.12 4.49
N ILE A 42 -7.53 -5.70 4.92
CA ILE A 42 -7.03 -6.96 4.36
C ILE A 42 -7.95 -8.13 4.76
N LYS A 43 -8.45 -8.13 6.00
CA LYS A 43 -9.48 -9.11 6.40
C LYS A 43 -10.80 -8.88 5.66
N ALA A 44 -11.19 -7.63 5.42
CA ALA A 44 -12.40 -7.30 4.66
C ALA A 44 -12.31 -7.74 3.19
N SER A 45 -11.11 -7.76 2.60
CA SER A 45 -10.88 -8.30 1.25
C SER A 45 -10.75 -9.84 1.21
N GLY A 46 -10.85 -10.51 2.36
CA GLY A 46 -10.68 -11.96 2.47
C GLY A 46 -9.23 -12.43 2.41
N GLY A 47 -8.27 -11.50 2.46
CA GLY A 47 -6.84 -11.77 2.52
C GLY A 47 -6.37 -12.13 3.93
N SER A 48 -5.24 -12.81 3.99
CA SER A 48 -4.51 -13.08 5.24
C SER A 48 -3.05 -12.81 4.97
N ILE A 49 -2.40 -12.07 5.87
CA ILE A 49 -1.00 -11.67 5.76
C ILE A 49 -0.28 -11.86 7.08
N ASP A 50 1.04 -11.96 7.05
CA ASP A 50 1.84 -11.96 8.28
C ASP A 50 1.79 -10.58 8.98
N SER A 51 1.57 -10.61 10.30
CA SER A 51 1.55 -9.44 11.20
C SER A 51 2.80 -8.56 11.13
N PHE A 52 3.93 -9.08 10.63
CA PHE A 52 5.13 -8.28 10.43
C PHE A 52 4.96 -7.16 9.39
N PHE A 53 4.26 -7.43 8.28
CA PHE A 53 4.09 -6.48 7.17
C PHE A 53 3.25 -5.24 7.53
N PRO A 54 2.07 -5.33 8.16
CA PRO A 54 1.27 -4.16 8.44
C PRO A 54 1.93 -3.26 9.50
N SER A 55 2.63 -3.83 10.50
CA SER A 55 3.44 -3.03 11.43
C SER A 55 4.58 -2.29 10.73
N LEU A 56 5.23 -2.94 9.75
CA LEU A 56 6.31 -2.36 8.97
C LEU A 56 5.80 -1.22 8.07
N PHE A 57 4.69 -1.43 7.36
CA PHE A 57 4.07 -0.43 6.48
C PHE A 57 3.54 0.78 7.26
N ALA A 58 2.89 0.56 8.40
CA ALA A 58 2.45 1.64 9.27
C ALA A 58 3.64 2.54 9.69
N LYS A 59 4.77 1.94 10.06
CA LYS A 59 5.98 2.70 10.44
C LYS A 59 6.64 3.41 9.25
N MET A 60 6.75 2.73 8.11
CA MET A 60 7.42 3.30 6.92
C MET A 60 6.62 4.45 6.31
N LEU A 61 5.29 4.32 6.26
CA LEU A 61 4.43 5.30 5.60
C LEU A 61 4.10 6.50 6.49
N VAL A 62 3.98 6.33 7.81
CA VAL A 62 3.86 7.47 8.73
C VAL A 62 5.09 8.40 8.64
N GLY A 63 6.28 7.85 8.38
CA GLY A 63 7.49 8.65 8.16
C GLY A 63 7.60 9.31 6.79
N LYS A 64 6.90 8.82 5.76
CA LYS A 64 6.96 9.32 4.38
C LYS A 64 5.78 10.19 3.96
N VAL A 65 4.63 10.06 4.60
CA VAL A 65 3.42 10.85 4.27
C VAL A 65 3.57 12.33 4.71
N VAL A 66 4.64 12.69 5.45
CA VAL A 66 4.94 14.09 5.81
C VAL A 66 5.71 14.84 4.70
N GLU A 67 6.15 14.16 3.65
CA GLU A 67 6.78 14.79 2.47
C GLU A 67 5.84 14.62 1.26
N GLU A 68 4.65 15.18 1.34
CA GLU A 68 4.08 15.85 0.16
C GLU A 68 4.91 17.13 -0.07
N GLU A 69 6.15 16.97 -0.54
CA GLU A 69 6.68 17.93 -1.49
C GLU A 69 5.99 17.59 -2.81
N GLU A 70 4.96 18.37 -3.13
CA GLU A 70 4.61 18.65 -4.52
C GLU A 70 5.88 19.18 -5.19
N GLU A 71 6.76 18.31 -5.68
CA GLU A 71 7.62 18.69 -6.79
C GLU A 71 6.66 18.86 -7.98
N ASP A 72 6.25 20.12 -8.18
CA ASP A 72 5.75 20.64 -9.45
C ASP A 72 6.68 20.13 -10.56
N VAL A 73 6.33 19.00 -11.16
CA VAL A 73 6.99 18.56 -12.39
C VAL A 73 6.44 19.47 -13.47
N ASP A 74 7.13 20.59 -13.69
CA ASP A 74 6.90 21.53 -14.77
C ASP A 74 6.62 20.76 -16.07
N PHE A 75 5.34 20.74 -16.48
CA PHE A 75 4.86 20.22 -17.76
C PHE A 75 5.23 21.18 -18.91
N ASP A 76 6.41 21.79 -18.86
CA ASP A 76 6.89 22.78 -19.83
C ASP A 76 8.17 22.31 -20.55
N LEU A 77 8.23 21.03 -20.92
CA LEU A 77 9.25 20.48 -21.83
C LEU A 77 8.65 19.94 -23.14
N PHE A 78 7.55 20.54 -23.59
CA PHE A 78 7.13 20.51 -24.99
C PHE A 78 7.15 21.95 -25.55
N GLY A 79 8.35 22.51 -25.64
CA GLY A 79 8.70 23.68 -26.45
C GLY A 79 9.82 23.32 -27.42
#